data_AF-A0AAD5EKI5-F1
#
_entry.id   AF-A0AAD5EKI5-F1
#
_cell.length_a   1.000
_cell.length_b   1.000
_cell.length_c   1.000
_cell.angle_alpha   90.00
_cell.angle_beta   90.00
_cell.angle_gamma   90.00
#
_symmetry.space_group_name_H-M   'P 1'
#
loop_
_entity.id
_entity.type
_entity.pdbx_description
1 polymer ?
#
loop_
_entity_poly.entity_id
_entity_poly.type
_entity_poly.pdbx_seq_one_letter_code
_entity_poly.pdbx_strand_id
1 'polypeptide(L)'
;MRQVKDGDLLLQLAWAPATRLRYEFPYSTSMPAALLSPGIESDDELLRTLLRAYFLYGYANYTYFRKDIFLQAIRDGDTRFYSPLLINAILAEACHSYRGATHRVQFWRPETLGYRFLEEVKRLWELESGKVKLTTLHAALVLHIIYTINGMDQDLKLFAPEQEKGRKKAARIFASWALYRWQSMQGFHCLRAPLIRGPPATPMPDLDEEPSWYGELWLRYPPSSTLFPMHFGYVYRAQTELCRIANGIACIISEGKNMTRSLTASELAHFRKELDDWYDAVPEPIKSHKAVLPCQLIMHMEHCVLLFKVAQMVPEETELRPSTGPRAVKDETRSPKAVAYALGYLETILRLYYLRHGFKHTDTFLTYFSLHPSKYGHREHK
;
A
#
# COMPACT_ATOMS: atom_id res chain seq x y z
N MET A 1 0.59 -36.91 -7.90
CA MET A 1 -0.54 -37.00 -6.95
C MET A 1 -1.31 -35.69 -7.00
N ARG A 2 -2.60 -35.80 -7.37
CA ARG A 2 -3.74 -34.87 -7.20
C ARG A 2 -3.53 -33.37 -7.47
N GLN A 3 -3.99 -32.99 -8.67
CA GLN A 3 -4.46 -31.67 -9.05
C GLN A 3 -5.42 -31.11 -7.99
N VAL A 4 -5.09 -29.95 -7.43
CA VAL A 4 -6.00 -29.18 -6.57
C VAL A 4 -6.92 -28.40 -7.50
N LYS A 5 -8.16 -28.89 -7.62
CA LYS A 5 -9.27 -28.19 -8.26
C LYS A 5 -9.70 -27.02 -7.36
N ASP A 6 -10.23 -25.97 -7.97
CA ASP A 6 -10.65 -24.65 -7.44
C ASP A 6 -11.66 -24.64 -6.24
N GLY A 7 -11.79 -25.73 -5.49
CA GLY A 7 -12.56 -25.82 -4.24
C GLY A 7 -11.75 -25.64 -2.96
N ASP A 8 -10.41 -25.64 -3.01
CA ASP A 8 -9.59 -25.74 -1.79
C ASP A 8 -9.42 -24.40 -1.03
N LEU A 9 -9.43 -23.26 -1.73
CA LEU A 9 -9.33 -21.96 -1.06
C LEU A 9 -10.58 -21.66 -0.21
N LEU A 10 -11.78 -21.93 -0.74
CA LEU A 10 -13.05 -21.70 -0.01
C LEU A 10 -13.27 -22.71 1.12
N LEU A 11 -12.82 -23.97 0.97
CA LEU A 11 -12.88 -24.99 2.02
C LEU A 11 -11.81 -24.80 3.11
N GLN A 12 -10.65 -24.21 2.81
CA GLN A 12 -9.61 -23.92 3.81
C GLN A 12 -9.83 -22.58 4.53
N LEU A 13 -10.55 -21.62 3.90
CA LEU A 13 -11.16 -20.48 4.59
C LEU A 13 -12.28 -20.91 5.57
N ALA A 14 -12.62 -22.19 5.67
CA ALA A 14 -13.51 -22.71 6.72
C ALA A 14 -12.83 -22.80 8.10
N TRP A 15 -11.51 -22.64 8.19
CA TRP A 15 -10.79 -22.58 9.46
C TRP A 15 -10.97 -21.19 10.07
N ALA A 16 -11.54 -21.15 11.28
CA ALA A 16 -11.77 -19.88 11.96
C ALA A 16 -10.42 -19.16 12.19
N PRO A 17 -10.27 -17.90 11.71
CA PRO A 17 -9.04 -17.15 11.92
C PRO A 17 -8.78 -16.98 13.42
N ALA A 18 -7.50 -16.88 13.80
CA ALA A 18 -7.08 -16.73 15.19
C ALA A 18 -7.57 -15.39 15.77
N THR A 19 -8.78 -15.36 16.32
CA THR A 19 -9.47 -14.16 16.82
C THR A 19 -8.81 -13.48 18.03
N ARG A 20 -7.74 -14.08 18.57
CA ARG A 20 -6.99 -13.60 19.74
C ARG A 20 -5.92 -12.56 19.39
N LEU A 21 -5.54 -12.44 18.11
CA LEU A 21 -4.50 -11.53 17.67
C LEU A 21 -5.15 -10.18 17.30
N ARG A 22 -5.13 -9.24 18.25
CA ARG A 22 -5.65 -7.88 18.06
C ARG A 22 -4.56 -6.88 18.36
N TYR A 23 -4.55 -5.82 17.57
CA TYR A 23 -3.65 -4.69 17.72
C TYR A 23 -4.39 -3.54 18.38
N GLU A 24 -3.75 -2.90 19.34
CA GLU A 24 -4.27 -1.68 19.96
C GLU A 24 -3.22 -0.58 19.89
N PHE A 25 -3.62 0.60 19.40
CA PHE A 25 -2.83 1.82 19.45
C PHE A 25 -3.06 2.56 20.78
N PRO A 26 -2.02 2.89 21.55
CA PRO A 26 -2.15 3.72 22.74
C PRO A 26 -2.47 5.17 22.34
N TYR A 27 -3.54 5.76 22.91
CA TYR A 27 -3.92 7.15 22.66
C TYR A 27 -4.43 7.87 23.91
N SER A 28 -4.33 9.21 23.88
CA SER A 28 -4.84 10.16 24.88
C SER A 28 -6.37 10.10 25.04
N THR A 29 -6.86 10.55 26.19
CA THR A 29 -8.28 10.50 26.62
C THR A 29 -9.11 11.74 26.29
N SER A 30 -8.59 12.72 25.53
CA SER A 30 -9.32 13.93 25.09
C SER A 30 -9.04 14.24 23.61
N MET A 31 -10.08 14.49 22.78
CA MET A 31 -9.91 14.95 21.39
C MET A 31 -9.92 16.48 21.32
N PRO A 32 -9.07 17.11 20.49
CA PRO A 32 -9.16 18.55 20.27
C PRO A 32 -10.49 18.94 19.62
N ALA A 33 -11.12 20.01 20.11
CA ALA A 33 -12.39 20.52 19.59
C ALA A 33 -12.36 20.83 18.08
N ALA A 34 -11.17 21.10 17.52
CA ALA A 34 -10.97 21.32 16.08
C ALA A 34 -11.31 20.10 15.20
N LEU A 35 -11.39 18.89 15.78
CA LEU A 35 -11.74 17.65 15.07
C LEU A 35 -13.26 17.44 14.96
N LEU A 36 -14.06 18.24 15.67
CA LEU A 36 -15.52 18.17 15.61
C LEU A 36 -15.98 18.93 14.36
N SER A 37 -16.41 18.18 13.34
CA SER A 37 -16.99 18.75 12.12
C SER A 37 -18.40 19.26 12.39
N PRO A 38 -18.72 20.56 12.16
CA PRO A 38 -20.08 21.06 12.29
C PRO A 38 -21.02 20.29 11.36
N GLY A 39 -22.06 19.64 11.91
CA GLY A 39 -23.06 18.90 11.13
C GLY A 39 -22.84 17.38 11.04
N ILE A 40 -21.76 16.85 11.62
CA ILE A 40 -21.58 15.40 11.82
C ILE A 40 -21.72 15.10 13.31
N GLU A 41 -22.79 14.40 13.69
CA GLU A 41 -22.96 13.86 15.05
C GLU A 41 -21.81 12.87 15.30
N SER A 42 -20.77 13.35 15.96
CA SER A 42 -19.59 12.58 16.31
C SER A 42 -19.17 12.96 17.73
N ASP A 43 -19.04 11.94 18.59
CA ASP A 43 -18.46 12.11 19.90
C ASP A 43 -16.95 11.81 19.86
N ASP A 44 -16.27 12.19 20.95
CA ASP A 44 -14.84 11.97 21.14
C ASP A 44 -14.44 10.49 20.95
N GLU A 45 -15.32 9.56 21.33
CA GLU A 45 -15.03 8.13 21.28
C GLU A 45 -15.09 7.58 19.85
N LEU A 46 -16.08 8.01 19.05
CA LEU A 46 -16.18 7.66 17.65
C LEU A 46 -14.96 8.17 16.87
N LEU A 47 -14.57 9.44 17.05
CA LEU A 47 -13.42 10.02 16.36
C LEU A 47 -12.12 9.29 16.71
N ARG A 48 -11.91 8.93 17.98
CA ARG A 48 -10.75 8.12 18.40
C ARG A 48 -10.77 6.74 17.79
N THR A 49 -11.94 6.11 17.75
CA THR A 49 -12.08 4.77 17.21
C THR A 49 -11.76 4.76 15.71
N LEU A 50 -12.20 5.78 14.97
CA LEU A 50 -11.85 5.95 13.56
C LEU A 50 -10.35 6.21 13.36
N LEU A 51 -9.75 7.14 14.10
CA LEU A 51 -8.30 7.38 13.99
C LEU A 51 -7.46 6.15 14.34
N ARG A 52 -7.86 5.39 15.37
CA ARG A 52 -7.24 4.11 15.71
C ARG A 52 -7.35 3.13 14.53
N ALA A 53 -8.52 3.02 13.91
CA ALA A 53 -8.72 2.16 12.74
C ALA A 53 -7.86 2.60 11.55
N TYR A 54 -7.77 3.90 11.27
CA TYR A 54 -6.92 4.45 10.22
C TYR A 54 -5.44 4.08 10.43
N PHE A 55 -4.88 4.40 11.59
CA PHE A 55 -3.46 4.15 11.86
C PHE A 55 -3.11 2.66 11.91
N LEU A 56 -4.10 1.83 12.23
CA LEU A 56 -3.89 0.39 12.36
C LEU A 56 -4.02 -0.37 11.06
N TYR A 57 -5.04 -0.07 10.26
CA TYR A 57 -5.38 -0.86 9.08
C TYR A 57 -5.01 -0.16 7.77
N GLY A 58 -5.07 1.17 7.70
CA GLY A 58 -4.80 1.93 6.48
C GLY A 58 -3.37 2.49 6.40
N TYR A 59 -2.92 3.16 7.46
CA TYR A 59 -1.73 4.01 7.43
C TYR A 59 -0.43 3.27 7.10
N ALA A 60 -0.25 2.04 7.59
CA ALA A 60 0.98 1.27 7.36
C ALA A 60 1.19 0.90 5.89
N ASN A 61 0.09 0.70 5.14
CA ASN A 61 0.13 0.39 3.71
C ASN A 61 0.00 1.65 2.84
N TYR A 62 -0.70 2.68 3.32
CA TYR A 62 -0.94 3.95 2.62
C TYR A 62 -0.40 5.16 3.39
N THR A 63 0.91 5.18 3.60
CA THR A 63 1.55 6.20 4.43
C THR A 63 1.82 7.50 3.66
N TYR A 64 0.88 8.46 3.71
CA TYR A 64 0.97 9.70 2.92
C TYR A 64 1.54 10.93 3.61
N PHE A 65 1.62 10.89 4.93
CA PHE A 65 2.12 11.99 5.75
C PHE A 65 2.80 11.45 7.00
N ARG A 66 3.66 12.25 7.64
CA ARG A 66 4.28 11.85 8.92
C ARG A 66 3.26 11.90 10.06
N LYS A 67 2.98 10.76 10.67
CA LYS A 67 2.05 10.63 11.81
C LYS A 67 2.37 11.60 12.92
N ASP A 68 3.61 11.62 13.41
CA ASP A 68 3.96 12.41 14.60
C ASP A 68 3.80 13.90 14.36
N ILE A 69 4.16 14.38 13.16
CA ILE A 69 3.98 15.78 12.79
C ILE A 69 2.48 16.13 12.74
N PHE A 70 1.66 15.27 12.16
CA PHE A 70 0.22 15.44 12.05
C PHE A 70 -0.47 15.46 13.43
N LEU A 71 -0.17 14.49 14.29
CA LEU A 71 -0.76 14.41 15.64
C LEU A 71 -0.33 15.57 16.53
N GLN A 72 0.94 15.96 16.41
CA GLN A 72 1.45 17.14 17.10
C GLN A 72 0.73 18.41 16.61
N ALA A 73 0.49 18.53 15.31
CA ALA A 73 -0.22 19.65 14.72
C ALA A 73 -1.70 19.71 15.13
N ILE A 74 -2.37 18.57 15.27
CA ILE A 74 -3.72 18.49 15.84
C ILE A 74 -3.74 19.04 17.27
N ARG A 75 -2.77 18.62 18.11
CA ARG A 75 -2.67 19.06 19.50
C ARG A 75 -2.43 20.57 19.61
N ASP A 76 -1.52 21.08 18.78
CA ASP A 76 -1.06 22.47 18.83
C ASP A 76 -1.94 23.44 18.01
N GLY A 77 -2.91 22.92 17.24
CA GLY A 77 -3.70 23.72 16.29
C GLY A 77 -2.89 24.24 15.09
N ASP A 78 -1.80 23.56 14.71
CA ASP A 78 -0.90 23.99 13.63
C ASP A 78 -1.46 23.69 12.24
N THR A 79 -2.09 24.68 11.63
CA THR A 79 -2.78 24.57 10.34
C THR A 79 -1.86 24.31 9.13
N ARG A 80 -0.53 24.30 9.33
CA ARG A 80 0.45 23.98 8.27
C ARG A 80 0.55 22.48 8.00
N PHE A 81 0.22 21.65 8.99
CA PHE A 81 0.30 20.19 8.92
C PHE A 81 -1.00 19.49 9.28
N TYR A 82 -2.00 20.26 9.71
CA TYR A 82 -3.35 19.83 10.02
C TYR A 82 -4.35 20.73 9.29
N SER A 83 -5.43 20.18 8.74
CA SER A 83 -6.55 20.97 8.23
C SER A 83 -7.86 20.21 8.37
N PRO A 84 -9.01 20.91 8.44
CA PRO A 84 -10.33 20.27 8.40
C PRO A 84 -10.49 19.34 7.19
N LEU A 85 -9.97 19.73 6.03
CA LEU A 85 -10.02 18.91 4.82
C LEU A 85 -9.28 17.57 5.02
N LEU A 86 -8.05 17.63 5.53
CA LEU A 86 -7.22 16.44 5.73
C LEU A 86 -7.81 15.49 6.78
N ILE A 87 -8.28 16.01 7.91
CA ILE A 87 -8.87 15.14 8.94
C ILE A 87 -10.16 14.48 8.47
N ASN A 88 -11.06 15.21 7.79
CA ASN A 88 -12.29 14.62 7.29
C ASN A 88 -11.99 13.55 6.22
N ALA A 89 -10.95 13.71 5.40
CA ALA A 89 -10.50 12.68 4.46
C ALA A 89 -10.00 11.41 5.20
N ILE A 90 -9.20 11.59 6.25
CA ILE A 90 -8.71 10.48 7.09
C ILE A 90 -9.88 9.75 7.77
N LEU A 91 -10.85 10.48 8.31
CA LEU A 91 -12.03 9.90 8.96
C LEU A 91 -12.95 9.19 7.97
N ALA A 92 -13.10 9.72 6.75
CA ALA A 92 -13.81 9.04 5.66
C ALA A 92 -13.13 7.72 5.28
N GLU A 93 -11.80 7.71 5.13
CA GLU A 93 -11.04 6.48 4.83
C GLU A 93 -11.19 5.44 5.96
N ALA A 94 -11.06 5.89 7.21
CA ALA A 94 -11.18 5.04 8.38
C ALA A 94 -12.52 4.29 8.46
N CYS A 95 -13.59 4.86 7.89
CA CYS A 95 -14.92 4.24 7.89
C CYS A 95 -14.96 2.90 7.13
N HIS A 96 -14.05 2.65 6.17
CA HIS A 96 -13.94 1.36 5.47
C HIS A 96 -13.48 0.23 6.40
N SER A 97 -12.62 0.55 7.37
CA SER A 97 -12.12 -0.36 8.40
C SER A 97 -12.93 -0.30 9.71
N TYR A 98 -13.83 0.69 9.78
CA TYR A 98 -14.95 0.88 10.70
C TYR A 98 -15.62 -0.45 11.07
N ARG A 99 -15.84 -0.84 12.34
CA ARG A 99 -16.77 -1.94 12.69
C ARG A 99 -18.16 -1.49 13.14
N GLY A 100 -18.30 -0.26 13.64
CA GLY A 100 -19.62 0.28 14.03
C GLY A 100 -20.43 0.85 12.86
N ALA A 101 -19.79 1.17 11.72
CA ALA A 101 -20.50 1.69 10.55
C ALA A 101 -21.50 0.67 9.95
N THR A 102 -22.75 1.07 9.75
CA THR A 102 -23.75 0.28 9.03
C THR A 102 -23.61 0.49 7.52
N HIS A 103 -24.06 -0.48 6.71
CA HIS A 103 -24.11 -0.37 5.25
C HIS A 103 -22.78 -0.01 4.54
N ARG A 104 -21.63 -0.41 5.10
CA ARG A 104 -20.28 -0.02 4.61
C ARG A 104 -20.02 -0.26 3.12
N VAL A 105 -20.57 -1.35 2.57
CA VAL A 105 -20.42 -1.71 1.15
C VAL A 105 -21.22 -0.77 0.24
N GLN A 106 -22.26 -0.15 0.78
CA GLN A 106 -23.13 0.80 0.08
C GLN A 106 -22.61 2.22 0.32
N PHE A 107 -21.34 2.46 -0.02
CA PHE A 107 -20.65 3.74 0.21
C PHE A 107 -21.35 4.95 -0.39
N TRP A 108 -22.22 4.74 -1.37
CA TRP A 108 -23.06 5.76 -2.03
C TRP A 108 -24.28 6.19 -1.21
N ARG A 109 -24.56 5.55 -0.06
CA ARG A 109 -25.69 5.91 0.80
C ARG A 109 -25.37 7.12 1.68
N PRO A 110 -26.15 8.21 1.60
CA PRO A 110 -25.95 9.41 2.41
C PRO A 110 -25.97 9.19 3.92
N GLU A 111 -26.66 8.14 4.37
CA GLU A 111 -26.82 7.81 5.79
C GLU A 111 -25.55 7.15 6.38
N THR A 112 -24.61 6.73 5.53
CA THR A 112 -23.37 6.12 6.01
C THR A 112 -22.40 7.18 6.53
N LEU A 113 -21.70 6.83 7.62
CA LEU A 113 -20.73 7.73 8.24
C LEU A 113 -19.61 8.12 7.25
N GLY A 114 -19.15 7.17 6.43
CA GLY A 114 -18.14 7.42 5.40
C GLY A 114 -18.60 8.43 4.34
N TYR A 115 -19.86 8.34 3.89
CA TYR A 115 -20.42 9.30 2.94
C TYR A 115 -20.49 10.71 3.54
N ARG A 116 -20.97 10.85 4.79
CA ARG A 116 -21.08 12.16 5.45
C ARG A 116 -19.72 12.86 5.59
N PHE A 117 -18.68 12.12 5.98
CA PHE A 117 -17.33 12.67 6.00
C PHE A 117 -16.86 13.03 4.59
N LEU A 118 -17.13 12.19 3.57
CA LEU A 118 -16.74 12.45 2.19
C LEU A 118 -17.47 13.66 1.58
N GLU A 119 -18.74 13.88 1.93
CA GLU A 119 -19.50 15.07 1.56
C GLU A 119 -18.88 16.34 2.14
N GLU A 120 -18.49 16.30 3.42
CA GLU A 120 -17.79 17.41 4.05
C GLU A 120 -16.40 17.64 3.41
N VAL A 121 -15.68 16.57 3.05
CA VAL A 121 -14.43 16.69 2.29
C VAL A 121 -14.67 17.38 0.95
N LYS A 122 -15.71 17.01 0.20
CA LYS A 122 -16.05 17.67 -1.08
C LYS A 122 -16.34 19.16 -0.88
N ARG A 123 -17.15 19.51 0.13
CA ARG A 123 -17.46 20.90 0.47
C ARG A 123 -16.19 21.70 0.82
N LEU A 124 -15.30 21.14 1.63
CA LEU A 124 -14.03 21.75 2.02
C LEU A 124 -13.05 21.85 0.84
N TRP A 125 -13.08 20.87 -0.07
CA TRP A 125 -12.23 20.84 -1.26
C TRP A 125 -12.53 22.01 -2.18
N GLU A 126 -13.81 22.31 -2.42
CA GLU A 126 -14.23 23.48 -3.21
C GLU A 126 -13.77 24.81 -2.58
N LEU A 127 -13.79 24.90 -1.24
CA LEU A 127 -13.32 26.09 -0.51
C LEU A 127 -11.78 26.28 -0.55
N GLU A 128 -11.04 25.19 -0.75
CA GLU A 128 -9.59 25.20 -0.86
C GLU A 128 -9.08 25.21 -2.31
N SER A 129 -9.97 25.09 -3.30
CA SER A 129 -9.63 25.06 -4.73
C SER A 129 -8.77 26.27 -5.12
N GLY A 130 -7.64 25.99 -5.77
CA GLY A 130 -6.64 26.99 -6.18
C GLY A 130 -5.57 27.34 -5.15
N LYS A 131 -5.60 26.79 -3.93
CA LYS A 131 -4.54 27.01 -2.91
C LYS A 131 -3.57 25.84 -2.86
N VAL A 132 -2.28 26.13 -2.97
CA VAL A 132 -1.22 25.13 -2.84
C VAL A 132 -0.84 24.97 -1.36
N LYS A 133 -1.37 23.93 -0.70
CA LYS A 133 -1.00 23.57 0.69
C LYS A 133 -0.59 22.11 0.79
N LEU A 134 0.35 21.83 1.69
CA LEU A 134 0.77 20.47 2.01
C LEU A 134 -0.39 19.59 2.53
N THR A 135 -1.29 20.17 3.33
CA THR A 135 -2.46 19.48 3.84
C THR A 135 -3.44 19.09 2.74
N THR A 136 -3.58 19.93 1.70
CA THR A 136 -4.41 19.64 0.52
C THR A 136 -3.82 18.48 -0.28
N LEU A 137 -2.49 18.42 -0.46
CA LEU A 137 -1.81 17.26 -1.05
C LEU A 137 -2.09 15.97 -0.26
N HIS A 138 -1.87 16.00 1.06
CA HIS A 138 -2.14 14.82 1.89
C HIS A 138 -3.61 14.38 1.82
N ALA A 139 -4.55 15.33 1.81
CA ALA A 139 -5.97 15.03 1.69
C ALA A 139 -6.29 14.40 0.33
N ALA A 140 -5.66 14.89 -0.75
CA ALA A 140 -5.76 14.33 -2.09
C ALA A 140 -5.33 12.86 -2.15
N LEU A 141 -4.19 12.54 -1.52
CA LEU A 141 -3.67 11.18 -1.48
C LEU A 141 -4.59 10.25 -0.68
N VAL A 142 -5.12 10.70 0.46
CA VAL A 142 -6.10 9.93 1.24
C VAL A 142 -7.41 9.73 0.46
N LEU A 143 -7.92 10.78 -0.19
CA LEU A 143 -9.10 10.71 -1.06
C LEU A 143 -8.91 9.71 -2.20
N HIS A 144 -7.71 9.64 -2.78
CA HIS A 144 -7.43 8.66 -3.82
C HIS A 144 -7.66 7.22 -3.35
N ILE A 145 -7.27 6.87 -2.11
CA ILE A 145 -7.56 5.54 -1.55
C ILE A 145 -9.07 5.29 -1.61
N ILE A 146 -9.84 6.23 -1.09
CA ILE A 146 -11.30 6.15 -1.02
C ILE A 146 -11.89 5.96 -2.42
N TYR A 147 -11.45 6.75 -3.39
CA TYR A 147 -11.97 6.67 -4.75
C TYR A 147 -11.53 5.40 -5.48
N THR A 148 -10.29 4.95 -5.31
CA THR A 148 -9.82 3.67 -5.90
C THR A 148 -10.59 2.48 -5.35
N ILE A 149 -10.82 2.44 -4.03
CA ILE A 149 -11.63 1.40 -3.39
C ILE A 149 -13.06 1.40 -3.96
N ASN A 150 -13.61 2.59 -4.17
CA ASN A 150 -14.98 2.77 -4.64
C ASN A 150 -15.11 2.73 -6.19
N GLY A 151 -14.03 2.44 -6.92
CA GLY A 151 -14.02 2.36 -8.39
C GLY A 151 -14.21 3.69 -9.11
N MET A 152 -13.90 4.80 -8.45
CA MET A 152 -13.97 6.16 -9.00
C MET A 152 -12.57 6.62 -9.39
N ASP A 153 -12.41 7.07 -10.63
CA ASP A 153 -11.12 7.54 -11.15
C ASP A 153 -11.03 9.07 -11.03
N GLN A 154 -9.94 9.61 -10.49
CA GLN A 154 -9.71 11.05 -10.44
C GLN A 154 -8.25 11.39 -10.75
N ASP A 155 -8.09 12.36 -11.65
CA ASP A 155 -6.79 12.91 -12.04
C ASP A 155 -6.28 13.92 -10.99
N LEU A 156 -5.18 13.57 -10.34
CA LEU A 156 -4.50 14.42 -9.36
C LEU A 156 -3.32 15.15 -10.03
N LYS A 157 -3.36 16.48 -10.05
CA LYS A 157 -2.23 17.31 -10.51
C LYS A 157 -1.17 17.42 -9.41
N LEU A 158 0.08 17.17 -9.78
CA LEU A 158 1.23 17.03 -8.88
C LEU A 158 1.93 18.37 -8.59
N PHE A 159 2.48 18.49 -7.38
CA PHE A 159 3.04 19.71 -6.80
C PHE A 159 4.51 19.96 -7.18
N ALA A 160 4.90 21.24 -7.27
CA ALA A 160 6.28 21.66 -7.52
C ALA A 160 7.12 21.75 -6.21
N PRO A 161 8.45 21.53 -6.27
CA PRO A 161 9.34 21.65 -5.11
C PRO A 161 9.64 23.12 -4.74
N GLU A 162 9.53 23.46 -3.45
CA GLU A 162 10.00 24.73 -2.86
C GLU A 162 11.10 24.48 -1.82
N GLN A 163 12.07 25.39 -1.71
CA GLN A 163 13.15 25.31 -0.73
C GLN A 163 12.70 25.76 0.66
N GLU A 164 12.68 24.84 1.64
CA GLU A 164 12.23 25.11 3.02
C GLU A 164 13.11 24.45 4.09
N LYS A 165 12.97 24.89 5.36
CA LYS A 165 13.79 24.44 6.51
C LYS A 165 12.94 23.77 7.62
N GLY A 166 13.60 22.99 8.50
CA GLY A 166 13.01 22.42 9.71
C GLY A 166 11.89 21.38 9.47
N ARG A 167 10.87 21.35 10.35
CA ARG A 167 9.72 20.41 10.28
C ARG A 167 9.01 20.41 8.92
N LYS A 168 8.95 21.57 8.25
CA LYS A 168 8.37 21.70 6.91
C LYS A 168 9.15 20.93 5.85
N LYS A 169 10.49 20.96 5.92
CA LYS A 169 11.36 20.20 5.02
C LYS A 169 11.12 18.71 5.19
N ALA A 170 11.14 18.22 6.43
CA ALA A 170 10.91 16.80 6.72
C ALA A 170 9.52 16.33 6.25
N ALA A 171 8.48 17.11 6.49
CA ALA A 171 7.12 16.78 6.04
C ALA A 171 7.00 16.76 4.51
N ARG A 172 7.62 17.72 3.79
CA ARG A 172 7.62 17.75 2.32
C ARG A 172 8.41 16.59 1.74
N ILE A 173 9.61 16.27 2.26
CA ILE A 173 10.40 15.11 1.80
C ILE A 173 9.56 13.84 1.95
N PHE A 174 8.94 13.65 3.10
CA PHE A 174 8.08 12.50 3.34
C PHE A 174 6.91 12.44 2.37
N ALA A 175 6.24 13.58 2.13
CA ALA A 175 5.14 13.66 1.17
C ALA A 175 5.59 13.35 -0.27
N SER A 176 6.77 13.81 -0.69
CA SER A 176 7.34 13.49 -2.00
C SER A 176 7.61 12.00 -2.17
N TRP A 177 8.18 11.35 -1.15
CA TRP A 177 8.41 9.90 -1.16
C TRP A 177 7.09 9.12 -1.14
N ALA A 178 6.12 9.54 -0.33
CA ALA A 178 4.82 8.92 -0.30
C ALA A 178 4.07 9.03 -1.63
N LEU A 179 4.17 10.19 -2.29
CA LEU A 179 3.59 10.46 -3.60
C LEU A 179 4.22 9.58 -4.69
N TYR A 180 5.55 9.47 -4.68
CA TYR A 180 6.29 8.58 -5.57
C TYR A 180 5.81 7.14 -5.38
N ARG A 181 5.85 6.61 -4.16
CA ARG A 181 5.42 5.24 -3.83
C ARG A 181 4.00 4.95 -4.31
N TRP A 182 3.07 5.83 -3.97
CA TRP A 182 1.68 5.73 -4.39
C TRP A 182 1.56 5.60 -5.90
N GLN A 183 2.14 6.54 -6.65
CA GLN A 183 2.04 6.56 -8.10
C GLN A 183 2.74 5.35 -8.73
N SER A 184 3.89 4.93 -8.22
CA SER A 184 4.61 3.77 -8.73
C SER A 184 3.79 2.50 -8.64
N MET A 185 3.15 2.28 -7.49
CA MET A 185 2.24 1.16 -7.29
C MET A 185 1.02 1.25 -8.22
N GLN A 186 0.38 2.42 -8.33
CA GLN A 186 -0.77 2.58 -9.23
C GLN A 186 -0.39 2.40 -10.70
N GLY A 187 0.71 3.00 -11.14
CA GLY A 187 1.20 2.91 -12.51
C GLY A 187 1.47 1.47 -12.91
N PHE A 188 2.09 0.69 -12.03
CA PHE A 188 2.34 -0.72 -12.25
C PHE A 188 1.06 -1.56 -12.29
N HIS A 189 0.24 -1.53 -11.24
CA HIS A 189 -0.93 -2.40 -11.11
C HIS A 189 -2.04 -2.05 -12.11
N CYS A 190 -2.20 -0.77 -12.45
CA CYS A 190 -3.20 -0.30 -13.41
C CYS A 190 -2.67 -0.15 -14.83
N LEU A 191 -1.41 -0.54 -15.10
CA LEU A 191 -0.75 -0.40 -16.41
C LEU A 191 -0.83 1.03 -16.97
N ARG A 192 -0.63 2.02 -16.09
CA ARG A 192 -0.63 3.45 -16.45
C ARG A 192 0.80 3.97 -16.52
N ALA A 193 1.03 4.85 -17.48
CA ALA A 193 2.30 5.56 -17.60
C ALA A 193 2.61 6.36 -16.32
N PRO A 194 3.73 6.08 -15.62
CA PRO A 194 4.11 6.86 -14.45
C PRO A 194 4.40 8.32 -14.83
N LEU A 195 3.76 9.28 -14.16
CA LEU A 195 4.05 10.72 -14.35
C LEU A 195 5.41 11.08 -13.73
N ILE A 196 5.67 10.59 -12.52
CA ILE A 196 6.95 10.62 -11.82
C ILE A 196 7.74 9.37 -12.22
N ARG A 197 8.77 9.55 -13.06
CA ARG A 197 9.56 8.43 -13.60
C ARG A 197 10.71 7.97 -12.68
N GLY A 198 11.10 8.76 -11.69
CA GLY A 198 12.21 8.45 -10.79
C GLY A 198 11.94 8.87 -9.36
N PRO A 199 12.72 8.33 -8.38
CA PRO A 199 12.55 8.67 -6.98
C PRO A 199 12.82 10.16 -6.72
N PRO A 200 12.31 10.73 -5.60
CA PRO A 200 12.63 12.09 -5.19
C PRO A 200 14.14 12.32 -5.07
N ALA A 201 14.61 13.50 -5.51
CA ALA A 201 16.03 13.84 -5.52
C ALA A 201 16.67 13.88 -4.12
N THR A 202 15.89 14.18 -3.08
CA THR A 202 16.36 14.11 -1.69
C THR A 202 16.08 12.70 -1.13
N PRO A 203 17.11 11.93 -0.75
CA PRO A 203 16.93 10.60 -0.20
C PRO A 203 16.19 10.63 1.14
N MET A 204 15.55 9.52 1.50
CA MET A 204 15.09 9.31 2.87
C MET A 204 16.32 9.23 3.80
N PRO A 205 16.22 9.71 5.07
CA PRO A 205 17.30 9.56 6.04
C PRO A 205 17.67 8.10 6.28
N ASP A 206 18.90 7.86 6.73
CA ASP A 206 19.28 6.51 7.07
C ASP A 206 18.52 6.01 8.33
N LEU A 207 18.16 4.72 8.34
CA LEU A 207 17.35 4.14 9.42
C LEU A 207 18.16 3.95 10.69
N ASP A 208 19.47 3.68 10.58
CA ASP A 208 20.35 3.49 11.72
C ASP A 208 20.79 4.85 12.30
N GLU A 209 20.81 5.90 11.46
CA GLU A 209 21.16 7.27 11.87
C GLU A 209 19.95 8.07 12.40
N GLU A 210 18.78 8.02 11.75
CA GLU A 210 17.61 8.83 12.08
C GLU A 210 16.29 8.01 12.12
N PRO A 211 16.17 6.97 12.96
CA PRO A 211 14.99 6.11 13.02
C PRO A 211 13.70 6.85 13.40
N SER A 212 13.83 7.93 14.18
CA SER A 212 12.69 8.76 14.61
C SER A 212 12.02 9.54 13.47
N TRP A 213 12.69 9.67 12.31
CA TRP A 213 12.12 10.33 11.14
C TRP A 213 10.88 9.61 10.61
N TYR A 214 10.88 8.28 10.68
CA TYR A 214 9.81 7.42 10.17
C TYR A 214 8.57 7.38 11.08
N GLY A 215 8.77 7.55 12.39
CA GLY A 215 7.69 7.58 13.39
C GLY A 215 7.11 6.20 13.69
N GLU A 216 7.84 5.42 14.51
CA GLU A 216 7.50 4.03 14.86
C GLU A 216 6.04 3.85 15.33
N LEU A 217 5.46 2.70 14.97
CA LEU A 217 4.14 2.29 15.41
C LEU A 217 4.29 1.19 16.48
N TRP A 218 3.83 1.50 17.69
CA TRP A 218 3.84 0.57 18.82
C TRP A 218 2.47 -0.07 18.97
N LEU A 219 2.46 -1.40 18.95
CA LEU A 219 1.24 -2.20 18.97
C LEU A 219 1.23 -3.06 20.23
N ARG A 220 0.06 -3.29 20.82
CA ARG A 220 -0.11 -4.42 21.73
C ARG A 220 -0.33 -5.68 20.89
N TYR A 221 0.66 -6.57 20.84
CA TYR A 221 0.58 -7.79 20.03
C TYR A 221 1.46 -8.95 20.55
N PRO A 222 0.88 -10.15 20.81
CA PRO A 222 -0.54 -10.44 21.07
C PRO A 222 -1.08 -9.54 22.21
N PRO A 223 -2.37 -9.57 22.61
CA PRO A 223 -2.91 -8.70 23.66
C PRO A 223 -2.17 -8.94 24.99
N SER A 224 -1.09 -8.18 25.17
CA SER A 224 -0.13 -8.24 26.25
C SER A 224 0.14 -6.80 26.69
N SER A 225 0.63 -6.65 27.92
CA SER A 225 1.02 -5.34 28.45
C SER A 225 2.28 -4.79 27.77
N THR A 226 3.07 -5.64 27.11
CA THR A 226 4.30 -5.26 26.41
C THR A 226 3.99 -4.71 25.03
N LEU A 227 4.55 -3.54 24.72
CA LEU A 227 4.47 -2.94 23.39
C LEU A 227 5.43 -3.66 22.44
N PHE A 228 4.90 -4.06 21.29
CA PHE A 228 5.62 -4.67 20.19
C PHE A 228 5.83 -3.63 19.09
N PRO A 229 7.08 -3.40 18.63
CA PRO A 229 7.34 -2.47 17.53
C PRO A 229 6.86 -3.06 16.20
N MET A 230 6.26 -2.25 15.35
CA MET A 230 5.91 -2.67 14.00
C MET A 230 7.16 -2.77 13.10
N HIS A 231 8.28 -2.18 13.52
CA HIS A 231 9.47 -1.97 12.72
C HIS A 231 9.15 -1.11 11.49
N PHE A 232 8.37 -0.05 11.70
CA PHE A 232 7.76 0.70 10.61
C PHE A 232 8.77 1.28 9.64
N GLY A 233 9.91 1.78 10.13
CA GLY A 233 10.96 2.31 9.27
C GLY A 233 11.51 1.27 8.29
N TYR A 234 11.76 0.05 8.75
CA TYR A 234 12.20 -1.07 7.89
C TYR A 234 11.12 -1.45 6.88
N VAL A 235 9.86 -1.55 7.30
CA VAL A 235 8.74 -1.86 6.40
C VAL A 235 8.59 -0.79 5.34
N TYR A 236 8.60 0.48 5.73
CA TYR A 236 8.46 1.62 4.82
C TYR A 236 9.57 1.63 3.78
N ARG A 237 10.83 1.42 4.19
CA ARG A 237 11.97 1.32 3.26
C ARG A 237 11.82 0.14 2.32
N ALA A 238 11.53 -1.06 2.84
CA ALA A 238 11.39 -2.27 2.03
C ALA A 238 10.28 -2.13 0.97
N GLN A 239 9.12 -1.59 1.35
CA GLN A 239 8.03 -1.30 0.42
C GLN A 239 8.42 -0.23 -0.61
N THR A 240 9.19 0.78 -0.22
CA THR A 240 9.67 1.83 -1.14
C THR A 240 10.56 1.25 -2.23
N GLU A 241 11.44 0.32 -1.90
CA GLU A 241 12.30 -0.35 -2.89
C GLU A 241 11.48 -1.20 -3.88
N LEU A 242 10.45 -1.91 -3.41
CA LEU A 242 9.53 -2.62 -4.31
C LEU A 242 8.79 -1.65 -5.23
N CYS A 243 8.31 -0.51 -4.70
CA CYS A 243 7.70 0.55 -5.52
C CYS A 243 8.69 1.07 -6.57
N ARG A 244 9.97 1.22 -6.24
CA ARG A 244 11.01 1.66 -7.20
C ARG A 244 11.16 0.67 -8.35
N ILE A 245 11.24 -0.62 -8.05
CA ILE A 245 11.31 -1.70 -9.07
C ILE A 245 10.04 -1.67 -9.95
N ALA A 246 8.86 -1.63 -9.33
CA ALA A 246 7.57 -1.55 -10.02
C ALA A 246 7.48 -0.33 -10.96
N ASN A 247 7.98 0.83 -10.51
CA ASN A 247 8.03 2.04 -11.32
C ASN A 247 8.94 1.88 -12.54
N GLY A 248 10.11 1.27 -12.36
CA GLY A 248 11.05 1.00 -13.46
C GLY A 248 10.42 0.14 -14.55
N ILE A 249 9.74 -0.93 -14.15
CA ILE A 249 8.97 -1.79 -15.06
C ILE A 249 7.88 -0.98 -15.78
N ALA A 250 7.07 -0.21 -15.05
CA ALA A 250 5.98 0.57 -15.62
C ALA A 250 6.46 1.67 -16.59
N CYS A 251 7.60 2.32 -16.30
CA CYS A 251 8.22 3.30 -17.19
C CYS A 251 8.62 2.69 -18.53
N ILE A 252 9.32 1.55 -18.50
CA ILE A 252 9.76 0.83 -19.72
C ILE A 252 8.55 0.41 -20.55
N ILE A 253 7.56 -0.21 -19.90
CA ILE A 253 6.33 -0.67 -20.55
C ILE A 253 5.60 0.47 -21.28
N SER A 254 5.64 1.67 -20.70
CA SER A 254 4.89 2.83 -21.18
C SER A 254 5.62 3.66 -22.24
N GLU A 255 6.84 3.29 -22.64
CA GLU A 255 7.61 4.01 -23.67
C GLU A 255 7.16 3.73 -25.11
N GLY A 256 6.27 2.76 -25.32
CA GLY A 256 5.79 2.43 -26.66
C GLY A 256 4.77 3.45 -27.17
N LYS A 257 5.07 4.06 -28.33
CA LYS A 257 4.30 5.17 -28.91
C LYS A 257 2.83 4.88 -29.22
N ASN A 258 2.40 3.60 -29.31
CA ASN A 258 1.01 3.19 -29.55
C ASN A 258 0.68 1.77 -29.02
N MET A 259 1.63 1.08 -28.38
CA MET A 259 1.47 -0.26 -27.78
C MET A 259 2.43 -0.41 -26.61
N THR A 260 2.00 -1.15 -25.57
CA THR A 260 2.82 -1.62 -24.45
C THR A 260 4.16 -2.18 -24.95
N ARG A 261 5.29 -1.54 -24.61
CA ARG A 261 6.63 -2.05 -24.95
C ARG A 261 6.87 -3.33 -24.14
N SER A 262 7.26 -4.39 -24.85
CA SER A 262 7.71 -5.63 -24.19
C SER A 262 9.12 -5.44 -23.63
N LEU A 263 9.38 -5.99 -22.44
CA LEU A 263 10.72 -5.99 -21.86
C LEU A 263 11.61 -7.00 -22.60
N THR A 264 12.88 -6.63 -22.78
CA THR A 264 13.91 -7.53 -23.29
C THR A 264 14.30 -8.58 -22.25
N ALA A 265 14.91 -9.69 -22.69
CA ALA A 265 15.42 -10.71 -21.77
C ALA A 265 16.42 -10.14 -20.75
N SER A 266 17.27 -9.18 -21.16
CA SER A 266 18.22 -8.52 -20.27
C SER A 266 17.54 -7.65 -19.21
N GLU A 267 16.46 -6.93 -19.57
CA GLU A 267 15.68 -6.12 -18.61
C GLU A 267 14.94 -7.02 -17.62
N LEU A 268 14.37 -8.13 -18.08
CA LEU A 268 13.71 -9.11 -17.21
C LEU A 268 14.68 -9.78 -16.25
N ALA A 269 15.87 -10.16 -16.71
CA ALA A 269 16.93 -10.70 -15.87
C ALA A 269 17.41 -9.66 -14.83
N HIS A 270 17.50 -8.38 -15.22
CA HIS A 270 17.84 -7.29 -14.31
C HIS A 270 16.80 -7.14 -13.20
N PHE A 271 15.52 -7.02 -13.53
CA PHE A 271 14.46 -6.89 -12.51
C PHE A 271 14.32 -8.12 -11.64
N ARG A 272 14.53 -9.31 -12.21
CA ARG A 272 14.57 -10.54 -11.41
C ARG A 272 15.69 -10.48 -10.38
N LYS A 273 16.89 -10.09 -10.79
CA LYS A 273 18.02 -9.92 -9.87
C LYS A 273 17.72 -8.87 -8.79
N GLU A 274 17.14 -7.71 -9.14
CA GLU A 274 16.78 -6.70 -8.14
C GLU A 274 15.77 -7.24 -7.11
N LEU A 275 14.81 -8.07 -7.52
CA LEU A 275 13.85 -8.70 -6.62
C LEU A 275 14.48 -9.77 -5.72
N ASP A 276 15.44 -10.53 -6.24
CA ASP A 276 16.21 -11.51 -5.45
C ASP A 276 17.13 -10.79 -4.43
N ASP A 277 17.86 -9.77 -4.88
CA ASP A 277 18.71 -8.91 -4.03
C ASP A 277 17.87 -8.23 -2.93
N TRP A 278 16.67 -7.74 -3.26
CA TRP A 278 15.74 -7.16 -2.30
C TRP A 278 15.39 -8.18 -1.20
N TYR A 279 15.02 -9.41 -1.58
CA TYR A 279 14.61 -10.46 -0.64
C TYR A 279 15.74 -10.81 0.34
N ASP A 280 16.97 -10.86 -0.15
CA ASP A 280 18.15 -11.12 0.67
C ASP A 280 18.45 -9.97 1.63
N ALA A 281 18.29 -8.72 1.17
CA ALA A 281 18.56 -7.50 1.91
C ALA A 281 17.48 -7.09 2.93
N VAL A 282 16.30 -7.72 2.92
CA VAL A 282 15.24 -7.44 3.93
C VAL A 282 15.81 -7.64 5.36
N PRO A 283 15.70 -6.65 6.26
CA PRO A 283 16.19 -6.76 7.63
C PRO A 283 15.55 -7.91 8.43
N GLU A 284 16.33 -8.53 9.32
CA GLU A 284 15.89 -9.70 10.12
C GLU A 284 14.53 -9.53 10.81
N PRO A 285 14.17 -8.38 11.44
CA PRO A 285 12.89 -8.24 12.12
C PRO A 285 11.66 -8.34 11.21
N ILE A 286 11.83 -8.14 9.90
CA ILE A 286 10.75 -8.14 8.90
C ILE A 286 10.96 -9.18 7.80
N LYS A 287 11.92 -10.10 7.96
CA LYS A 287 12.10 -11.25 7.06
C LYS A 287 10.88 -12.16 7.07
N SER A 288 10.71 -12.92 5.99
CA SER A 288 9.51 -13.73 5.74
C SER A 288 9.18 -14.72 6.87
N HIS A 289 10.18 -15.33 7.52
CA HIS A 289 9.98 -16.25 8.66
C HIS A 289 9.66 -15.53 9.99
N LYS A 290 9.83 -14.22 10.06
CA LYS A 290 9.48 -13.36 11.22
C LYS A 290 8.26 -12.47 10.96
N ALA A 291 7.82 -12.38 9.71
CA ALA A 291 6.68 -11.56 9.30
C ALA A 291 5.39 -12.07 9.95
N VAL A 292 4.78 -11.20 10.76
CA VAL A 292 3.57 -11.53 11.50
C VAL A 292 2.50 -10.45 11.32
N LEU A 293 2.90 -9.20 11.12
CA LEU A 293 2.00 -8.06 10.98
C LEU A 293 1.47 -7.90 9.54
N PRO A 294 0.26 -7.36 9.34
CA PRO A 294 -0.32 -7.16 8.01
C PRO A 294 0.64 -6.52 6.99
N CYS A 295 1.24 -5.37 7.33
CA CYS A 295 2.14 -4.65 6.43
C CYS A 295 3.43 -5.44 6.08
N GLN A 296 3.94 -6.25 7.01
CA GLN A 296 5.08 -7.14 6.78
C GLN A 296 4.72 -8.28 5.82
N LEU A 297 3.54 -8.87 5.97
CA LEU A 297 3.06 -9.89 5.05
C LEU A 297 2.79 -9.30 3.65
N ILE A 298 2.18 -8.12 3.59
CA ILE A 298 1.83 -7.43 2.35
C ILE A 298 3.06 -7.06 1.52
N MET A 299 4.16 -6.61 2.12
CA MET A 299 5.39 -6.37 1.36
C MET A 299 5.94 -7.65 0.70
N HIS A 300 5.85 -8.80 1.38
CA HIS A 300 6.25 -10.08 0.80
C HIS A 300 5.26 -10.56 -0.29
N MET A 301 3.97 -10.25 -0.17
CA MET A 301 2.99 -10.48 -1.24
C MET A 301 3.30 -9.64 -2.48
N GLU A 302 3.62 -8.36 -2.32
CA GLU A 302 4.00 -7.46 -3.42
C GLU A 302 5.25 -7.95 -4.14
N HIS A 303 6.26 -8.40 -3.39
CA HIS A 303 7.45 -9.05 -3.95
C HIS A 303 7.10 -10.28 -4.82
N CYS A 304 6.21 -11.16 -4.32
CA CYS A 304 5.76 -12.33 -5.08
C CYS A 304 5.01 -11.92 -6.36
N VAL A 305 4.20 -10.86 -6.31
CA VAL A 305 3.46 -10.35 -7.47
C VAL A 305 4.40 -9.77 -8.52
N LEU A 306 5.41 -9.00 -8.11
CA LEU A 306 6.43 -8.48 -9.02
C LEU A 306 7.23 -9.61 -9.66
N LEU A 307 7.67 -10.61 -8.89
CA LEU A 307 8.36 -11.79 -9.39
C LEU A 307 7.52 -12.55 -10.42
N PHE A 308 6.25 -12.78 -10.11
CA PHE A 308 5.30 -13.42 -11.00
C PHE A 308 5.16 -12.64 -12.32
N LYS A 309 4.97 -11.31 -12.25
CA LYS A 309 4.82 -10.46 -13.43
C LYS A 309 6.06 -10.45 -14.31
N VAL A 310 7.26 -10.34 -13.73
CA VAL A 310 8.52 -10.43 -14.46
C VAL A 310 8.65 -11.80 -15.15
N ALA A 311 8.34 -12.90 -14.46
CA ALA A 311 8.41 -14.25 -15.03
C ALA A 311 7.40 -14.46 -16.18
N GLN A 312 6.23 -13.82 -16.15
CA GLN A 312 5.23 -13.87 -17.22
C GLN A 312 5.63 -13.09 -18.48
N MET A 313 6.39 -12.00 -18.33
CA MET A 313 6.70 -11.06 -19.41
C MET A 313 7.82 -11.52 -20.36
N VAL A 314 8.41 -12.70 -20.16
CA VAL A 314 9.49 -13.21 -21.04
C VAL A 314 8.95 -13.52 -22.45
N PRO A 315 9.60 -13.07 -23.55
CA PRO A 315 9.16 -13.31 -24.93
C PRO A 315 9.18 -14.79 -25.36
N GLU A 316 8.34 -15.17 -26.33
CA GLU A 316 8.30 -16.51 -26.96
C GLU A 316 9.48 -16.80 -27.90
N GLU A 317 10.19 -15.79 -28.39
CA GLU A 317 11.21 -15.96 -29.44
C GLU A 317 12.47 -16.73 -29.01
N THR A 318 12.68 -16.98 -27.72
CA THR A 318 13.83 -17.76 -27.22
C THR A 318 13.70 -19.27 -27.51
N GLU A 319 12.55 -19.76 -27.97
CA GLU A 319 12.31 -21.20 -28.23
C GLU A 319 12.76 -21.68 -29.63
N LEU A 320 13.02 -20.79 -30.59
CA LEU A 320 13.16 -21.18 -32.02
C LEU A 320 14.59 -21.23 -32.57
N ARG A 321 15.64 -21.06 -31.76
CA ARG A 321 17.02 -21.29 -32.22
C ARG A 321 17.61 -22.52 -31.53
N PRO A 322 17.72 -23.68 -32.22
CA PRO A 322 18.58 -24.75 -31.74
C PRO A 322 20.03 -24.24 -31.84
N SER A 323 20.57 -23.77 -30.72
CA SER A 323 21.98 -23.41 -30.62
C SER A 323 22.80 -24.69 -30.54
N THR A 324 23.42 -25.06 -31.65
CA THR A 324 24.55 -25.99 -31.68
C THR A 324 25.77 -25.30 -31.05
N GLY A 325 25.84 -25.32 -29.72
CA GLY A 325 27.01 -24.84 -28.97
C GLY A 325 26.92 -25.19 -27.48
N PRO A 326 28.02 -25.63 -26.84
CA PRO A 326 28.01 -26.07 -25.45
C PRO A 326 28.06 -24.86 -24.50
N ARG A 327 26.95 -24.13 -24.40
CA ARG A 327 26.69 -23.23 -23.27
C ARG A 327 25.19 -22.92 -23.19
N ALA A 328 24.41 -23.93 -22.80
CA ALA A 328 23.06 -23.72 -22.32
C ALA A 328 23.14 -22.94 -21.00
N VAL A 329 23.07 -21.61 -21.08
CA VAL A 329 22.64 -20.81 -19.93
C VAL A 329 21.22 -21.26 -19.66
N LYS A 330 21.02 -21.99 -18.56
CA LYS A 330 19.70 -22.39 -18.10
C LYS A 330 18.94 -21.10 -17.79
N ASP A 331 18.14 -20.63 -18.73
CA ASP A 331 17.34 -19.43 -18.57
C ASP A 331 16.15 -19.76 -17.67
N GLU A 332 16.38 -19.75 -16.35
CA GLU A 332 15.39 -20.04 -15.31
C GLU A 332 14.27 -18.98 -15.24
N THR A 333 14.42 -17.87 -15.98
CA THR A 333 13.56 -16.68 -15.92
C THR A 333 12.14 -16.91 -16.43
N ARG A 334 11.92 -17.82 -17.41
CA ARG A 334 10.57 -18.22 -17.88
C ARG A 334 10.19 -19.65 -17.52
N SER A 335 10.89 -20.30 -16.59
CA SER A 335 10.50 -21.66 -16.26
C SER A 335 9.06 -21.64 -15.72
N PRO A 336 8.14 -22.50 -16.22
CA PRO A 336 6.84 -22.71 -15.57
C PRO A 336 6.97 -22.96 -14.06
N LYS A 337 8.14 -23.45 -13.62
CA LYS A 337 8.54 -23.58 -12.22
C LYS A 337 8.68 -22.24 -11.49
N ALA A 338 9.24 -21.19 -12.10
CA ALA A 338 9.40 -19.87 -11.47
C ALA A 338 8.05 -19.17 -11.28
N VAL A 339 7.16 -19.27 -12.27
CA VAL A 339 5.78 -18.77 -12.17
C VAL A 339 4.99 -19.53 -11.09
N ALA A 340 5.06 -20.87 -11.11
CA ALA A 340 4.41 -21.70 -10.10
C ALA A 340 4.97 -21.46 -8.69
N TYR A 341 6.28 -21.22 -8.58
CA TYR A 341 6.94 -20.86 -7.33
C TYR A 341 6.40 -19.54 -6.78
N ALA A 342 6.41 -18.45 -7.56
CA ALA A 342 5.91 -17.15 -7.11
C ALA A 342 4.44 -17.20 -6.66
N LEU A 343 3.58 -17.91 -7.41
CA LEU A 343 2.17 -18.09 -7.05
C LEU A 343 2.00 -18.93 -5.77
N GLY A 344 2.75 -20.03 -5.62
CA GLY A 344 2.68 -20.87 -4.43
C GLY A 344 3.10 -20.12 -3.16
N TYR A 345 4.11 -19.25 -3.26
CA TYR A 345 4.51 -18.37 -2.15
C TYR A 345 3.44 -17.32 -1.86
N LEU A 346 2.91 -16.63 -2.88
CA LEU A 346 1.83 -15.67 -2.71
C LEU A 346 0.61 -16.30 -2.00
N GLU A 347 0.20 -17.48 -2.44
CA GLU A 347 -0.91 -18.23 -1.83
C GLU A 347 -0.61 -18.60 -0.38
N THR A 348 0.62 -19.03 -0.08
CA THR A 348 1.06 -19.35 1.28
C THR A 348 0.97 -18.12 2.19
N ILE A 349 1.47 -16.97 1.73
CA ILE A 349 1.44 -15.72 2.51
C ILE A 349 0.00 -15.23 2.69
N LEU A 350 -0.85 -15.32 1.66
CA LEU A 350 -2.28 -14.98 1.76
C LEU A 350 -3.02 -15.87 2.77
N ARG A 351 -2.73 -17.17 2.79
CA ARG A 351 -3.29 -18.10 3.79
C ARG A 351 -2.81 -17.75 5.19
N LEU A 352 -1.51 -17.45 5.37
CA LEU A 352 -0.96 -17.02 6.66
C LEU A 352 -1.60 -15.71 7.14
N TYR A 353 -1.81 -14.75 6.24
CA TYR A 353 -2.53 -13.52 6.52
C TYR A 353 -3.94 -13.81 7.01
N TYR A 354 -4.70 -14.63 6.27
CA TYR A 354 -6.06 -14.98 6.64
C TYR A 354 -6.12 -15.68 8.01
N LEU A 355 -5.27 -16.67 8.25
CA LEU A 355 -5.26 -17.42 9.51
C LEU A 355 -4.95 -16.53 10.71
N ARG A 356 -4.13 -15.49 10.55
CA ARG A 356 -3.73 -14.59 11.64
C ARG A 356 -4.70 -13.43 11.85
N HIS A 357 -5.16 -12.81 10.77
CA HIS A 357 -5.84 -11.51 10.80
C HIS A 357 -7.30 -11.60 10.33
N GLY A 358 -7.63 -12.64 9.56
CA GLY A 358 -8.89 -12.80 8.87
C GLY A 358 -9.16 -11.67 7.86
N PHE A 359 -10.38 -11.65 7.31
CA PHE A 359 -10.87 -10.58 6.43
C PHE A 359 -12.00 -9.77 7.08
N LYS A 360 -12.07 -9.78 8.42
CA LYS A 360 -13.10 -9.04 9.17
C LYS A 360 -12.87 -7.53 9.15
N HIS A 361 -11.65 -7.08 8.87
CA HIS A 361 -11.32 -5.70 8.57
C HIS A 361 -10.94 -5.63 7.08
N THR A 362 -11.43 -4.60 6.41
CA THR A 362 -11.11 -4.38 4.99
C THR A 362 -9.66 -3.93 4.89
N ASP A 363 -8.78 -4.78 4.36
CA ASP A 363 -7.47 -4.36 3.88
C ASP A 363 -7.54 -4.24 2.37
N THR A 364 -7.58 -3.01 1.91
CA THR A 364 -7.84 -2.66 0.52
C THR A 364 -6.63 -2.95 -0.37
N PHE A 365 -5.45 -3.10 0.22
CA PHE A 365 -4.23 -3.48 -0.51
C PHE A 365 -4.31 -4.91 -1.05
N LEU A 366 -5.02 -5.80 -0.33
CA LEU A 366 -5.23 -7.19 -0.77
C LEU A 366 -6.03 -7.30 -2.08
N THR A 367 -6.76 -6.25 -2.48
CA THR A 367 -7.50 -6.24 -3.74
C THR A 367 -6.58 -6.27 -4.96
N TYR A 368 -5.38 -5.67 -4.87
CA TYR A 368 -4.35 -5.75 -5.92
C TYR A 368 -3.88 -7.19 -6.15
N PHE A 369 -3.81 -8.00 -5.09
CA PHE A 369 -3.36 -9.40 -5.18
C PHE A 369 -4.45 -10.36 -5.67
N SER A 370 -5.72 -9.99 -5.46
CA SER A 370 -6.88 -10.82 -5.80
C SER A 370 -7.23 -10.78 -7.29
N LEU A 371 -6.77 -9.76 -8.03
CA LEU A 371 -7.08 -9.55 -9.45
C LEU A 371 -6.15 -10.30 -10.42
N HIS A 372 -5.09 -10.94 -9.91
CA HIS A 372 -4.05 -11.55 -10.75
C HIS A 372 -4.27 -13.03 -11.13
N PRO A 373 -4.89 -13.90 -10.30
CA PRO A 373 -5.03 -15.31 -10.66
C PRO A 373 -6.14 -15.62 -11.69
N SER A 374 -7.25 -14.86 -11.70
CA SER A 374 -8.49 -15.29 -12.38
C SER A 374 -8.60 -14.90 -13.87
N LYS A 375 -7.83 -13.91 -14.35
CA LYS A 375 -7.99 -13.41 -15.73
C LYS A 375 -7.22 -14.17 -16.81
N TYR A 376 -6.36 -15.12 -16.44
CA TYR A 376 -5.41 -15.70 -17.41
C TYR A 376 -5.38 -17.23 -17.46
N GLY A 377 -6.29 -17.92 -16.75
CA GLY A 377 -6.33 -19.38 -16.64
C GLY A 377 -7.27 -20.11 -17.61
N HIS A 378 -8.18 -19.44 -18.32
CA HIS A 378 -9.06 -20.10 -19.29
C HIS A 378 -8.60 -19.86 -20.73
N ARG A 379 -7.62 -20.64 -21.18
CA ARG A 379 -7.66 -21.13 -22.56
C ARG A 379 -8.52 -22.39 -22.55
N GLU A 380 -9.76 -22.25 -22.98
CA GLU A 380 -10.61 -23.38 -23.32
C GLU A 380 -9.87 -24.24 -24.36
N HIS A 381 -9.50 -25.46 -23.96
CA HIS A 381 -9.20 -26.50 -24.92
C HIS A 381 -10.51 -26.87 -25.62
N LYS A 382 -10.54 -26.66 -26.94
CA LYS A 382 -11.47 -27.35 -27.83
C LYS A 382 -11.20 -28.84 -27.84
#